data_AF-A0AAE0HQ83-F1
#
_entry.id   AF-A0AAE0HQ83-F1
#
_cell.length_a   1.000
_cell.length_b   1.000
_cell.length_c   1.000
_cell.angle_alpha   90.00
_cell.angle_beta   90.00
_cell.angle_gamma   90.00
#
_symmetry.space_group_name_H-M   'P 1'
#
loop_
_entity.id
_entity.type
_entity.pdbx_description
1 polymer ?
#
loop_
_entity_poly.entity_id
_entity_poly.type
_entity_poly.pdbx_seq_one_letter_code
_entity_poly.pdbx_strand_id
1 'polypeptide(L)'
;MTALRVLRSKRALSAGLSRLLTQTQQQQFPSLQHFAAQNMPQQQSTRPGQSQHRWLASHQKRPTSPSGTPPPPCSEEGASASSADSLAAAATSHSATPTIPSTDQSCPGSSPSARVAQVLHHFYPKGVSRASTANIMASQYTVRKVGAPHTLDHRVYIEKDGVPVSPFHDIPLFANQEQTILNMIVEIPRWTNAKLEISKDELLNPIKQDTKKGKLRFVRNCFPHKGYLWNYGAFPQTWEDPNSIHPETKAKGDNDPLDVCEIGELVGYTGQVKQVKVLGVMALLDEEETDWKVIVIDVNDPLASKLNDVEDVERHLPGLLRATNEWFRIYKIPDGKPENQFAFTGECKNKTYAMDVVRECSEAWEKLITGKTAPGSIATTNLTVSNSSSRVSPDQLPPLPQNQELPPAPIDASIDKWFFISGASS
;
A
#
# COMPACT_ATOMS: atom_id res chain seq x y z
N MET A 1 -39.90 -59.76 -10.84
CA MET A 1 -38.80 -59.72 -11.83
C MET A 1 -38.64 -58.31 -12.40
N THR A 2 -38.34 -57.32 -11.56
CA THR A 2 -38.50 -55.89 -11.89
C THR A 2 -37.19 -55.10 -11.71
N ALA A 3 -36.05 -55.80 -11.70
CA ALA A 3 -34.72 -55.19 -11.62
C ALA A 3 -33.88 -55.35 -12.92
N LEU A 4 -34.31 -56.17 -13.89
CA LEU A 4 -33.55 -56.42 -15.13
C LEU A 4 -34.00 -55.59 -16.35
N ARG A 5 -35.11 -54.83 -16.28
CA ARG A 5 -35.56 -53.97 -17.40
C ARG A 5 -35.02 -52.53 -17.36
N VAL A 6 -34.55 -52.05 -16.21
CA VAL A 6 -34.04 -50.67 -16.07
C VAL A 6 -32.56 -50.54 -16.46
N LEU A 7 -31.79 -51.63 -16.41
CA LEU A 7 -30.36 -51.65 -16.76
C LEU A 7 -30.07 -51.73 -18.27
N ARG A 8 -31.04 -52.09 -19.11
CA ARG A 8 -30.88 -52.07 -20.58
C ARG A 8 -31.25 -50.72 -21.22
N SER A 9 -32.00 -49.85 -20.53
CA SER A 9 -32.36 -48.53 -21.06
C SER A 9 -31.31 -47.45 -20.79
N LYS A 10 -30.43 -47.61 -19.79
CA LYS A 10 -29.36 -46.64 -19.49
C LYS A 10 -28.06 -46.84 -20.28
N ARG A 11 -27.85 -48.00 -20.92
CA ARG A 11 -26.71 -48.23 -21.83
C ARG A 11 -26.95 -47.77 -23.28
N ALA A 12 -28.19 -47.57 -23.71
CA ALA A 12 -28.51 -47.06 -25.04
C ALA A 12 -28.40 -45.53 -25.15
N LEU A 13 -28.64 -44.79 -24.06
CA LEU A 13 -28.54 -43.32 -24.02
C LEU A 13 -27.11 -42.80 -23.85
N SER A 14 -26.18 -43.60 -23.32
CA SER A 14 -24.76 -43.24 -23.21
C SER A 14 -23.96 -43.48 -24.50
N ALA A 15 -24.46 -44.30 -25.43
CA ALA A 15 -23.79 -44.59 -26.70
C ALA A 15 -24.25 -43.66 -27.86
N GLY A 16 -25.37 -42.95 -27.69
CA GLY A 16 -25.89 -41.97 -28.65
C GLY A 16 -25.27 -40.58 -28.52
N LEU A 17 -24.87 -40.16 -27.32
CA LEU A 17 -24.26 -38.84 -27.11
C LEU A 17 -22.77 -38.77 -27.46
N SER A 18 -22.03 -39.87 -27.45
CA SER A 18 -20.64 -39.90 -27.93
C SER A 18 -20.48 -39.97 -29.44
N ARG A 19 -21.56 -40.15 -30.22
CA ARG A 19 -21.54 -40.07 -31.69
C ARG A 19 -22.01 -38.74 -32.26
N LEU A 20 -22.65 -37.88 -31.46
CA LEU A 20 -23.06 -36.53 -31.88
C LEU A 20 -22.02 -35.43 -31.57
N LEU A 21 -20.97 -35.74 -30.78
CA LEU A 21 -19.89 -34.80 -30.46
C LEU A 21 -18.64 -34.94 -31.34
N THR A 22 -18.62 -35.91 -32.25
CA THR A 22 -17.51 -36.16 -33.20
C THR A 22 -17.84 -35.82 -34.65
N GLN A 23 -18.95 -35.12 -34.91
CA GLN A 23 -19.36 -34.75 -36.28
C GLN A 23 -19.59 -33.24 -36.52
N THR A 24 -19.17 -32.38 -35.58
CA THR A 24 -19.29 -30.91 -35.70
C THR A 24 -17.96 -30.18 -35.54
N GLN A 25 -16.85 -30.86 -35.80
CA GLN A 25 -15.51 -30.27 -35.81
C GLN A 25 -14.71 -30.76 -37.03
N GLN A 26 -15.30 -30.62 -38.22
CA GLN A 26 -14.58 -30.94 -39.45
C GLN A 26 -15.15 -30.22 -40.67
N GLN A 27 -15.34 -28.90 -40.59
CA GLN A 27 -15.34 -28.04 -41.77
C GLN A 27 -14.75 -26.67 -41.42
N GLN A 28 -13.91 -26.16 -42.32
CA GLN A 28 -13.17 -24.89 -42.30
C GLN A 28 -11.81 -24.90 -41.59
N PHE A 29 -10.77 -25.34 -42.30
CA PHE A 29 -9.46 -24.65 -42.45
C PHE A 29 -8.64 -25.41 -43.52
N PRO A 30 -8.42 -24.86 -44.73
CA PRO A 30 -7.38 -25.38 -45.60
C PRO A 30 -6.01 -24.81 -45.21
N SER A 31 -5.04 -25.72 -45.17
CA SER A 31 -3.61 -25.54 -44.98
C SER A 31 -2.95 -24.65 -46.03
N LEU A 32 -2.03 -23.77 -45.59
CA LEU A 32 -0.99 -23.19 -46.45
C LEU A 32 0.38 -23.42 -45.81
N GLN A 33 1.03 -24.51 -46.23
CA GLN A 33 2.49 -24.61 -46.28
C GLN A 33 2.91 -24.43 -47.74
N HIS A 34 3.30 -23.22 -48.12
CA HIS A 34 4.31 -22.92 -49.15
C HIS A 34 4.50 -21.40 -49.22
N PHE A 35 5.77 -20.97 -49.35
CA PHE A 35 6.34 -19.61 -49.44
C PHE A 35 7.13 -19.15 -48.21
N ALA A 36 8.23 -19.86 -47.96
CA ALA A 36 9.45 -19.25 -47.47
C ALA A 36 10.28 -18.79 -48.69
N ALA A 37 10.26 -17.49 -49.00
CA ALA A 37 11.28 -16.81 -49.80
C ALA A 37 11.03 -15.30 -49.79
N GLN A 38 12.11 -14.53 -49.54
CA GLN A 38 12.28 -13.11 -49.88
C GLN A 38 11.64 -12.08 -48.95
N ASN A 39 12.40 -11.61 -47.94
CA ASN A 39 12.96 -10.25 -47.92
C ASN A 39 13.67 -9.97 -46.59
N MET A 40 14.98 -10.24 -46.54
CA MET A 40 15.92 -9.62 -45.61
C MET A 40 16.41 -8.30 -46.22
N PRO A 41 16.45 -7.18 -45.47
CA PRO A 41 17.32 -6.07 -45.82
C PRO A 41 18.75 -6.38 -45.34
N GLN A 42 19.67 -6.33 -46.29
CA GLN A 42 21.10 -6.55 -46.10
C GLN A 42 21.72 -5.54 -45.13
N GLN A 43 22.47 -6.04 -44.15
CA GLN A 43 23.56 -5.31 -43.53
C GLN A 43 24.67 -5.12 -44.59
N GLN A 44 25.04 -3.87 -44.87
CA GLN A 44 26.30 -3.55 -45.54
C GLN A 44 27.20 -2.80 -44.57
N SER A 45 28.35 -3.42 -44.32
CA SER A 45 29.50 -2.81 -43.69
C SER A 45 30.21 -1.88 -44.67
N THR A 46 30.45 -0.63 -44.30
CA THR A 46 31.56 0.17 -44.83
C THR A 46 31.97 1.25 -43.82
N ARG A 47 33.17 1.11 -43.24
CA ARG A 47 34.14 2.20 -43.00
C ARG A 47 35.19 2.09 -44.13
N PRO A 48 35.94 3.13 -44.55
CA PRO A 48 36.56 4.16 -43.70
C PRO A 48 36.63 5.58 -44.31
N GLY A 49 37.15 6.56 -43.55
CA GLY A 49 37.68 7.80 -44.15
C GLY A 49 37.56 9.05 -43.28
N GLN A 50 38.69 9.72 -43.09
CA GLN A 50 38.94 10.88 -42.24
C GLN A 50 38.50 12.22 -42.87
N SER A 51 38.16 13.21 -42.04
CA SER A 51 38.64 14.61 -42.06
C SER A 51 37.86 15.40 -40.99
N GLN A 52 38.49 15.84 -39.91
CA GLN A 52 39.18 17.13 -39.73
C GLN A 52 38.33 18.36 -40.07
N HIS A 53 37.90 19.08 -39.02
CA HIS A 53 38.03 20.54 -38.81
C HIS A 53 37.24 20.89 -37.52
N ARG A 54 37.51 21.92 -36.70
CA ARG A 54 38.70 22.67 -36.26
C ARG A 54 38.14 23.73 -35.28
N TRP A 55 38.64 23.78 -34.04
CA TRP A 55 38.70 24.93 -33.09
C TRP A 55 37.37 25.43 -32.46
N LEU A 56 37.29 25.79 -31.18
CA LEU A 56 38.17 26.69 -30.40
C LEU A 56 38.37 26.23 -28.94
N ALA A 57 39.62 26.38 -28.48
CA ALA A 57 40.03 26.38 -27.09
C ALA A 57 40.49 27.80 -26.68
N SER A 58 40.16 28.23 -25.47
CA SER A 58 40.87 29.29 -24.71
C SER A 58 41.20 28.70 -23.33
N HIS A 59 42.46 28.36 -23.06
CA HIS A 59 43.49 29.21 -22.43
C HIS A 59 43.01 29.92 -21.15
N GLN A 60 43.70 29.96 -20.00
CA GLN A 60 44.87 29.28 -19.43
C GLN A 60 45.11 29.93 -18.05
N LYS A 61 45.67 29.20 -17.08
CA LYS A 61 46.65 29.62 -16.03
C LYS A 61 46.28 29.29 -14.58
N ARG A 62 47.07 28.37 -14.01
CA ARG A 62 47.53 28.35 -12.61
C ARG A 62 48.47 29.54 -12.35
N PRO A 63 48.73 29.86 -11.06
CA PRO A 63 50.06 29.55 -10.55
C PRO A 63 50.08 28.95 -9.11
N THR A 64 51.02 28.02 -8.95
CA THR A 64 51.90 27.72 -7.79
C THR A 64 51.49 28.01 -6.34
N SER A 65 51.59 26.96 -5.52
CA SER A 65 51.74 26.94 -4.05
C SER A 65 53.00 27.68 -3.56
N PRO A 66 53.05 28.00 -2.25
CA PRO A 66 54.14 27.45 -1.46
C PRO A 66 53.69 26.82 -0.13
N SER A 67 54.57 25.94 0.32
CA SER A 67 54.67 25.21 1.59
C SER A 67 54.46 26.05 2.87
N GLY A 68 53.84 25.43 3.87
CA GLY A 68 53.84 25.87 5.26
C GLY A 68 53.38 24.75 6.21
N THR A 69 54.31 24.26 7.01
CA THR A 69 54.28 23.16 7.99
C THR A 69 53.26 23.29 9.13
N PRO A 70 52.81 22.18 9.76
CA PRO A 70 51.97 22.19 10.95
C PRO A 70 52.79 22.37 12.25
N PRO A 71 52.21 22.93 13.32
CA PRO A 71 52.86 22.99 14.62
C PRO A 71 52.80 21.63 15.39
N PRO A 72 53.73 21.40 16.34
CA PRO A 72 54.04 20.09 16.95
C PRO A 72 53.15 19.73 18.16
N PRO A 73 53.24 18.48 18.66
CA PRO A 73 52.45 18.00 19.80
C PRO A 73 53.00 18.49 21.14
N CYS A 74 52.12 18.71 22.12
CA CYS A 74 52.54 18.86 23.52
C CYS A 74 52.98 17.51 24.07
N SER A 75 54.20 17.51 24.60
CA SER A 75 54.91 16.42 25.26
C SER A 75 54.37 16.09 26.64
N GLU A 76 54.51 14.81 26.95
CA GLU A 76 54.37 14.14 28.23
C GLU A 76 55.23 14.75 29.34
N GLU A 77 54.74 14.73 30.58
CA GLU A 77 55.57 14.30 31.72
C GLU A 77 54.97 13.00 32.26
N GLY A 78 55.79 11.96 32.21
CA GLY A 78 55.51 10.68 32.83
C GLY A 78 55.89 10.66 34.31
N ALA A 79 55.22 9.81 35.07
CA ALA A 79 55.88 9.02 36.10
C ALA A 79 55.15 7.69 36.24
N SER A 80 55.91 6.67 35.87
CA SER A 80 55.70 5.23 35.98
C SER A 80 55.40 4.73 37.39
N ALA A 81 54.71 3.59 37.42
CA ALA A 81 54.87 2.41 38.30
C ALA A 81 53.48 1.95 38.78
N SER A 82 53.10 0.68 38.88
CA SER A 82 53.58 -0.62 38.42
C SER A 82 52.59 -1.63 39.04
N SER A 83 52.36 -2.78 38.39
CA SER A 83 51.86 -4.06 38.95
C SER A 83 50.53 -4.02 39.73
N ALA A 84 49.41 -4.53 39.21
CA ALA A 84 49.09 -5.91 38.84
C ALA A 84 49.13 -6.92 40.01
N ASP A 85 48.03 -7.65 40.10
CA ASP A 85 47.78 -8.92 40.78
C ASP A 85 47.65 -8.92 42.30
N SER A 86 46.81 -9.73 42.94
CA SER A 86 45.65 -10.58 42.61
C SER A 86 45.32 -11.31 43.94
N LEU A 87 44.14 -11.94 44.04
CA LEU A 87 43.73 -12.93 45.06
C LEU A 87 43.34 -12.36 46.45
N ALA A 88 42.40 -12.91 47.21
CA ALA A 88 41.36 -13.92 47.04
C ALA A 88 40.50 -13.91 48.33
N ALA A 89 39.26 -14.42 48.20
CA ALA A 89 38.47 -15.14 49.21
C ALA A 89 38.01 -14.43 50.50
N ALA A 90 36.69 -14.37 50.68
CA ALA A 90 36.03 -15.18 51.72
C ALA A 90 34.50 -15.12 51.56
N ALA A 91 33.89 -16.30 51.46
CA ALA A 91 32.46 -16.51 51.58
C ALA A 91 32.03 -16.46 53.06
N THR A 92 30.81 -16.03 53.35
CA THR A 92 29.95 -16.69 54.34
C THR A 92 28.48 -16.25 54.17
N SER A 93 27.65 -17.28 54.06
CA SER A 93 26.19 -17.31 54.09
C SER A 93 25.63 -16.89 55.45
N HIS A 94 24.42 -16.30 55.50
CA HIS A 94 23.36 -16.71 56.44
C HIS A 94 21.96 -16.27 55.99
N SER A 95 21.06 -17.25 56.00
CA SER A 95 19.60 -17.20 55.85
C SER A 95 18.89 -16.78 57.14
N ALA A 96 17.77 -16.06 57.06
CA ALA A 96 16.62 -16.22 57.96
C ALA A 96 15.40 -15.39 57.53
N THR A 97 14.26 -16.08 57.32
CA THR A 97 12.87 -15.59 57.37
C THR A 97 12.39 -15.48 58.84
N PRO A 98 11.40 -14.62 59.16
CA PRO A 98 10.07 -15.14 59.58
C PRO A 98 8.89 -14.21 59.14
N THR A 99 7.76 -14.73 58.63
CA THR A 99 6.52 -15.23 59.29
C THR A 99 5.60 -14.18 59.96
N ILE A 100 4.34 -14.22 59.53
CA ILE A 100 3.15 -13.38 59.82
C ILE A 100 2.55 -13.66 61.21
N PRO A 101 1.87 -12.68 61.85
CA PRO A 101 0.83 -12.96 62.83
C PRO A 101 -0.59 -12.60 62.33
N SER A 102 -1.51 -13.50 62.62
CA SER A 102 -2.96 -13.44 62.44
C SER A 102 -3.65 -12.81 63.66
N THR A 103 -4.78 -12.13 63.45
CA THR A 103 -5.82 -11.94 64.48
C THR A 103 -7.18 -11.65 63.82
N ASP A 104 -8.17 -12.45 64.20
CA ASP A 104 -9.60 -12.36 63.87
C ASP A 104 -10.29 -11.20 64.62
N GLN A 105 -11.24 -10.52 63.97
CA GLN A 105 -12.46 -9.98 64.61
C GLN A 105 -13.56 -9.61 63.59
N SER A 106 -14.62 -10.43 63.59
CA SER A 106 -16.07 -10.22 63.34
C SER A 106 -16.65 -9.10 62.44
N CYS A 107 -17.59 -9.51 61.57
CA CYS A 107 -18.41 -8.78 60.57
C CYS A 107 -19.44 -7.77 61.16
N PRO A 108 -20.09 -6.88 60.34
CA PRO A 108 -21.20 -7.29 59.45
C PRO A 108 -21.17 -6.68 58.03
N GLY A 109 -21.93 -7.31 57.12
CA GLY A 109 -21.84 -7.17 55.67
C GLY A 109 -22.22 -5.82 55.04
N SER A 110 -21.62 -5.58 53.87
CA SER A 110 -22.05 -4.59 52.89
C SER A 110 -21.69 -5.04 51.47
N SER A 111 -22.67 -5.00 50.58
CA SER A 111 -22.67 -5.42 49.17
C SER A 111 -21.48 -4.90 48.33
N PRO A 112 -20.93 -5.67 47.35
CA PRO A 112 -19.73 -5.29 46.59
C PRO A 112 -19.95 -4.25 45.49
N SER A 113 -20.97 -3.38 45.59
CA SER A 113 -21.28 -2.39 44.55
C SER A 113 -20.75 -0.98 44.83
N ALA A 114 -20.05 -0.74 45.95
CA ALA A 114 -19.68 0.63 46.36
C ALA A 114 -18.20 1.01 46.14
N ARG A 115 -17.32 0.08 45.71
CA ARG A 115 -15.89 0.38 45.48
C ARG A 115 -15.50 0.72 44.04
N VAL A 116 -16.43 0.65 43.08
CA VAL A 116 -16.18 1.03 41.67
C VAL A 116 -16.49 2.51 41.40
N ALA A 117 -17.21 3.20 42.31
CA ALA A 117 -17.67 4.57 42.09
C ALA A 117 -16.69 5.68 42.56
N GLN A 118 -15.56 5.36 43.18
CA GLN A 118 -14.63 6.37 43.75
C GLN A 118 -13.32 6.58 42.96
N VAL A 119 -13.13 5.91 41.81
CA VAL A 119 -11.97 6.16 40.91
C VAL A 119 -12.35 6.98 39.67
N LEU A 120 -13.63 7.26 39.44
CA LEU A 120 -14.12 7.95 38.23
C LEU A 120 -14.33 9.47 38.37
N HIS A 121 -13.78 10.11 39.42
CA HIS A 121 -13.97 11.55 39.64
C HIS A 121 -12.69 12.40 39.62
N HIS A 122 -11.55 11.85 39.18
CA HIS A 122 -10.26 12.56 39.15
C HIS A 122 -9.69 12.87 37.75
N PHE A 123 -10.46 12.68 36.67
CA PHE A 123 -9.99 12.93 35.29
C PHE A 123 -10.81 13.97 34.48
N TYR A 124 -11.57 14.85 35.15
CA TYR A 124 -12.22 15.97 34.45
C TYR A 124 -11.98 17.29 35.20
N PRO A 125 -11.00 18.11 34.79
CA PRO A 125 -10.98 19.51 35.16
C PRO A 125 -12.19 20.19 34.52
N LYS A 126 -13.10 20.72 35.36
CA LYS A 126 -14.09 21.69 34.92
C LYS A 126 -13.38 22.99 34.57
N GLY A 127 -13.53 23.42 33.32
CA GLY A 127 -13.14 24.77 32.89
C GLY A 127 -12.11 24.75 31.77
N VAL A 128 -12.57 24.54 30.55
CA VAL A 128 -11.88 25.07 29.37
C VAL A 128 -12.85 25.99 28.65
N SER A 129 -12.38 27.22 28.50
CA SER A 129 -12.91 28.28 27.64
C SER A 129 -13.49 27.72 26.35
N ARG A 130 -14.62 28.29 25.91
CA ARG A 130 -15.32 28.04 24.66
C ARG A 130 -14.36 28.21 23.48
N ALA A 131 -13.61 27.16 23.18
CA ALA A 131 -12.83 27.05 21.96
C ALA A 131 -13.82 27.12 20.80
N SER A 132 -13.51 28.00 19.86
CA SER A 132 -14.20 28.12 18.58
C SER A 132 -14.48 26.73 18.03
N THR A 133 -15.76 26.41 17.81
CA THR A 133 -16.19 25.34 16.92
C THR A 133 -15.45 25.52 15.61
N ALA A 134 -14.35 24.80 15.43
CA ALA A 134 -13.78 24.58 14.12
C ALA A 134 -14.90 23.94 13.32
N ASN A 135 -15.39 24.64 12.30
CA ASN A 135 -16.25 24.04 11.29
C ASN A 135 -15.47 22.86 10.72
N ILE A 136 -15.78 21.65 11.17
CA ILE A 136 -15.44 20.45 10.44
C ILE A 136 -16.26 20.58 9.16
N MET A 137 -15.64 21.12 8.11
CA MET A 137 -16.22 21.13 6.78
C MET A 137 -16.50 19.66 6.46
N ALA A 138 -17.78 19.29 6.36
CA ALA A 138 -18.16 17.96 5.95
C ALA A 138 -17.48 17.67 4.60
N SER A 139 -16.85 16.50 4.48
CA SER A 139 -16.27 16.08 3.21
C SER A 139 -17.35 16.17 2.14
N GLN A 140 -17.03 16.76 0.99
CA GLN A 140 -17.91 16.81 -0.18
C GLN A 140 -18.21 15.42 -0.75
N TYR A 141 -17.46 14.40 -0.31
CA TYR A 141 -17.62 13.02 -0.72
C TYR A 141 -18.26 12.20 0.40
N THR A 142 -19.17 11.33 -0.01
CA THR A 142 -19.83 10.35 0.86
C THR A 142 -19.65 8.94 0.27
N VAL A 143 -20.11 7.92 0.99
CA VAL A 143 -19.97 6.53 0.56
C VAL A 143 -21.34 5.87 0.41
N ARG A 144 -21.50 5.10 -0.66
CA ARG A 144 -22.62 4.20 -0.87
C ARG A 144 -22.13 2.76 -0.81
N LYS A 145 -22.63 2.01 0.16
CA LYS A 145 -22.29 0.60 0.36
C LYS A 145 -23.35 -0.29 -0.29
N VAL A 146 -22.90 -1.36 -0.92
CA VAL A 146 -23.75 -2.40 -1.50
C VAL A 146 -23.27 -3.74 -0.96
N GLY A 147 -24.19 -4.58 -0.50
CA GLY A 147 -23.83 -5.86 0.14
C GLY A 147 -23.18 -5.70 1.51
N ALA A 148 -23.18 -6.77 2.29
CA ALA A 148 -22.54 -6.81 3.60
C ALA A 148 -21.01 -6.80 3.46
N PRO A 149 -20.26 -6.04 4.28
CA PRO A 149 -18.80 -6.17 4.33
C PRO A 149 -18.36 -7.63 4.54
N HIS A 150 -17.19 -7.99 3.99
CA HIS A 150 -16.64 -9.36 4.03
C HIS A 150 -17.49 -10.39 3.26
N THR A 151 -18.12 -9.94 2.15
CA THR A 151 -18.80 -10.79 1.19
C THR A 151 -18.32 -10.50 -0.24
N LEU A 152 -18.53 -11.43 -1.18
CA LEU A 152 -18.14 -11.26 -2.58
C LEU A 152 -18.91 -10.14 -3.28
N ASP A 153 -20.12 -9.85 -2.83
CA ASP A 153 -21.00 -8.83 -3.40
C ASP A 153 -20.70 -7.42 -2.85
N HIS A 154 -19.83 -7.31 -1.84
CA HIS A 154 -19.58 -6.03 -1.19
C HIS A 154 -18.91 -5.04 -2.12
N ARG A 155 -19.51 -3.85 -2.26
CA ARG A 155 -18.95 -2.72 -3.00
C ARG A 155 -19.10 -1.44 -2.19
N VAL A 156 -18.10 -0.57 -2.27
CA VAL A 156 -18.15 0.79 -1.75
C VAL A 156 -17.93 1.76 -2.90
N TYR A 157 -19.00 2.45 -3.29
CA TYR A 157 -18.95 3.55 -4.24
C TYR A 157 -18.66 4.85 -3.48
N ILE A 158 -17.91 5.76 -4.10
CA ILE A 158 -17.76 7.13 -3.62
C ILE A 158 -18.80 7.99 -4.34
N GLU A 159 -19.48 8.85 -3.60
CA GLU A 159 -20.49 9.75 -4.13
C GLU A 159 -20.05 11.20 -3.97
N LYS A 160 -20.31 12.01 -4.99
CA LYS A 160 -20.28 13.46 -4.91
C LYS A 160 -21.67 13.99 -5.14
N ASP A 161 -22.19 14.77 -4.19
CA ASP A 161 -23.56 15.31 -4.24
C ASP A 161 -24.64 14.21 -4.45
N GLY A 162 -24.41 13.01 -3.87
CA GLY A 162 -25.31 11.85 -3.97
C GLY A 162 -25.22 11.05 -5.28
N VAL A 163 -24.32 11.43 -6.19
CA VAL A 163 -24.07 10.72 -7.46
C VAL A 163 -22.79 9.90 -7.35
N PRO A 164 -22.81 8.58 -7.59
CA PRO A 164 -21.60 7.76 -7.66
C PRO A 164 -20.64 8.26 -8.73
N VAL A 165 -19.37 8.37 -8.35
CA VAL A 165 -18.26 8.80 -9.20
C VAL A 165 -17.12 7.79 -9.13
N SER A 166 -16.30 7.71 -10.18
CA SER A 166 -15.13 6.83 -10.20
C SER A 166 -14.07 7.30 -9.20
N PRO A 167 -13.68 6.51 -8.18
CA PRO A 167 -12.56 6.85 -7.32
C PRO A 167 -11.22 6.79 -8.04
N PHE A 168 -11.14 6.10 -9.19
CA PHE A 168 -9.93 6.09 -10.01
C PHE A 168 -9.83 7.37 -10.85
N HIS A 169 -10.94 7.86 -11.41
CA HIS A 169 -10.87 8.86 -12.49
C HIS A 169 -11.50 10.22 -12.14
N ASP A 170 -12.58 10.25 -11.36
CA ASP A 170 -13.41 11.45 -11.20
C ASP A 170 -13.00 12.36 -10.04
N ILE A 171 -12.26 11.82 -9.07
CA ILE A 171 -11.77 12.56 -7.91
C ILE A 171 -10.45 13.23 -8.30
N PRO A 172 -10.33 14.57 -8.20
CA PRO A 172 -9.10 15.25 -8.57
C PRO A 172 -7.91 14.79 -7.72
N LEU A 173 -6.75 14.55 -8.34
CA LEU A 173 -5.51 14.26 -7.62
C LEU A 173 -5.17 15.35 -6.59
N PHE A 174 -5.23 16.61 -7.02
CA PHE A 174 -4.92 17.76 -6.17
C PHE A 174 -6.19 18.35 -5.54
N ALA A 175 -6.15 18.57 -4.22
CA ALA A 175 -7.24 19.17 -3.46
C ALA A 175 -7.18 20.72 -3.46
N ASN A 176 -6.05 21.31 -3.82
CA ASN A 176 -5.85 22.75 -3.91
C ASN A 176 -5.15 23.18 -5.20
N GLN A 177 -5.27 24.46 -5.56
CA GLN A 177 -4.71 25.01 -6.80
C GLN A 177 -3.19 25.04 -6.80
N GLU A 178 -2.57 25.18 -5.63
CA GLU A 178 -1.11 25.21 -5.48
C GLU A 178 -0.48 23.81 -5.63
N GLN A 179 -1.28 22.75 -5.79
CA GLN A 179 -0.84 21.37 -5.96
C GLN A 179 0.06 20.86 -4.82
N THR A 180 -0.20 21.33 -3.60
CA THR A 180 0.55 20.95 -2.39
C THR A 180 -0.19 19.96 -1.50
N ILE A 181 -1.52 19.88 -1.64
CA ILE A 181 -2.40 18.96 -0.92
C ILE A 181 -3.09 18.04 -1.93
N LEU A 182 -3.07 16.75 -1.66
CA LEU A 182 -3.61 15.72 -2.54
C LEU A 182 -4.84 15.08 -1.92
N ASN A 183 -5.77 14.60 -2.75
CA ASN A 183 -6.84 13.72 -2.30
C ASN A 183 -6.33 12.28 -2.29
N MET A 184 -6.43 11.60 -1.15
CA MET A 184 -6.21 10.16 -1.01
C MET A 184 -7.56 9.46 -0.93
N ILE A 185 -7.69 8.32 -1.61
CA ILE A 185 -8.79 7.38 -1.42
C ILE A 185 -8.36 6.31 -0.44
N VAL A 186 -9.00 6.23 0.72
CA VAL A 186 -8.72 5.17 1.70
C VAL A 186 -9.44 3.90 1.28
N GLU A 187 -8.71 2.81 1.11
CA GLU A 187 -9.25 1.49 0.76
C GLU A 187 -9.32 0.59 2.01
N ILE A 188 -8.22 0.54 2.78
CA ILE A 188 -8.05 -0.38 3.90
C ILE A 188 -7.72 0.41 5.16
N PRO A 189 -8.64 0.45 6.15
CA PRO A 189 -8.37 1.06 7.44
C PRO A 189 -7.22 0.38 8.18
N ARG A 190 -6.42 1.16 8.91
CA ARG A 190 -5.33 0.65 9.75
C ARG A 190 -5.81 -0.46 10.69
N TRP A 191 -4.97 -1.48 10.86
CA TRP A 191 -5.18 -2.69 11.67
C TRP A 191 -6.29 -3.64 11.20
N THR A 192 -6.79 -3.46 9.97
CA THR A 192 -7.71 -4.41 9.34
C THR A 192 -6.96 -5.33 8.36
N ASN A 193 -7.62 -6.43 7.95
CA ASN A 193 -7.00 -7.51 7.18
C ASN A 193 -7.60 -7.67 5.78
N ALA A 194 -8.82 -7.19 5.53
CA ALA A 194 -9.50 -7.37 4.25
C ALA A 194 -8.74 -6.59 3.17
N LYS A 195 -8.28 -7.27 2.11
CA LYS A 195 -7.63 -6.60 0.99
C LYS A 195 -8.69 -5.97 0.10
N LEU A 196 -9.06 -4.73 0.41
CA LEU A 196 -9.97 -3.91 -0.37
C LEU A 196 -9.17 -3.07 -1.35
N GLU A 197 -9.67 -2.92 -2.58
CA GLU A 197 -9.00 -2.18 -3.65
C GLU A 197 -10.03 -1.53 -4.59
N ILE A 198 -9.69 -0.39 -5.16
CA ILE A 198 -10.40 0.23 -6.27
C ILE A 198 -10.45 -0.79 -7.42
N SER A 199 -11.66 -1.17 -7.83
CA SER A 199 -11.81 -2.13 -8.93
C SER A 199 -11.46 -1.49 -10.27
N LYS A 200 -10.41 -1.98 -10.91
CA LYS A 200 -10.04 -1.49 -12.25
C LYS A 200 -11.07 -1.86 -13.32
N ASP A 201 -11.77 -2.97 -13.16
CA ASP A 201 -12.56 -3.64 -14.20
C ASP A 201 -14.07 -3.39 -14.10
N GLU A 202 -14.56 -2.79 -13.02
CA GLU A 202 -16.00 -2.52 -12.84
C GLU A 202 -16.35 -1.06 -13.17
N LEU A 203 -17.59 -0.88 -13.62
CA LEU A 203 -18.14 0.44 -13.93
C LEU A 203 -18.05 1.37 -12.70
N LEU A 204 -17.44 2.55 -12.90
CA LEU A 204 -17.16 3.56 -11.86
C LEU A 204 -16.25 3.05 -10.73
N ASN A 205 -15.48 1.99 -10.98
CA ASN A 205 -14.37 1.53 -10.13
C ASN A 205 -14.67 1.48 -8.62
N PRO A 206 -15.82 0.93 -8.16
CA PRO A 206 -16.09 0.82 -6.73
C PRO A 206 -14.97 0.06 -6.01
N ILE A 207 -14.77 0.35 -4.73
CA ILE A 207 -13.85 -0.43 -3.90
C ILE A 207 -14.49 -1.79 -3.62
N LYS A 208 -13.77 -2.88 -3.86
CA LYS A 208 -14.20 -4.26 -3.61
C LYS A 208 -13.09 -5.05 -2.94
N GLN A 209 -13.44 -6.19 -2.34
CA GLN A 209 -12.44 -7.06 -1.76
C GLN A 209 -11.82 -7.96 -2.83
N ASP A 210 -10.48 -7.99 -2.91
CA ASP A 210 -9.72 -8.89 -3.77
C ASP A 210 -10.08 -10.35 -3.46
N THR A 211 -10.00 -11.21 -4.48
CA THR A 211 -10.28 -12.64 -4.35
C THR A 211 -9.12 -13.49 -4.83
N LYS A 212 -8.81 -14.54 -4.07
CA LYS A 212 -7.80 -15.53 -4.42
C LYS A 212 -8.46 -16.90 -4.47
N LYS A 213 -8.45 -17.53 -5.66
CA LYS A 213 -9.10 -18.83 -5.92
C LYS A 213 -10.59 -18.84 -5.52
N GLY A 214 -11.31 -17.76 -5.85
CA GLY A 214 -12.75 -17.60 -5.58
C GLY A 214 -13.11 -17.34 -4.12
N LYS A 215 -12.12 -17.07 -3.24
CA LYS A 215 -12.34 -16.71 -1.84
C LYS A 215 -11.83 -15.30 -1.58
N LEU A 216 -12.50 -14.59 -0.67
CA LEU A 216 -12.08 -13.27 -0.20
C LEU A 216 -10.65 -13.32 0.35
N ARG A 217 -9.82 -12.38 -0.09
CA ARG A 217 -8.43 -12.27 0.33
C ARG A 217 -8.32 -11.42 1.60
N PHE A 218 -7.61 -11.96 2.57
CA PHE A 218 -7.24 -11.27 3.79
C PHE A 218 -5.73 -11.34 3.96
N VAL A 219 -5.07 -10.19 4.13
CA VAL A 219 -3.67 -10.13 4.52
C VAL A 219 -3.53 -10.68 5.93
N ARG A 220 -2.48 -11.48 6.18
CA ARG A 220 -2.28 -12.18 7.46
C ARG A 220 -1.52 -11.29 8.44
N ASN A 221 -1.69 -11.56 9.74
CA ASN A 221 -0.93 -10.84 10.77
C ASN A 221 0.49 -11.42 10.83
N CYS A 222 1.48 -10.61 10.48
CA CYS A 222 2.90 -10.97 10.56
C CYS A 222 3.49 -10.28 11.79
N PHE A 223 3.85 -11.05 12.81
CA PHE A 223 4.35 -10.49 14.08
C PHE A 223 5.52 -9.53 13.84
N PRO A 224 5.52 -8.32 14.43
CA PRO A 224 4.59 -7.80 15.44
C PRO A 224 3.36 -7.03 14.90
N HIS A 225 3.11 -7.08 13.60
CA HIS A 225 2.13 -6.24 12.88
C HIS A 225 0.72 -6.87 12.81
N LYS A 226 -0.29 -6.11 13.26
CA LYS A 226 -1.71 -6.46 13.09
C LYS A 226 -2.23 -5.86 11.79
N GLY A 227 -2.63 -6.69 10.83
CA GLY A 227 -3.18 -6.23 9.55
C GLY A 227 -2.27 -5.22 8.84
N TYR A 228 -2.88 -4.20 8.23
CA TYR A 228 -2.17 -3.06 7.65
C TYR A 228 -1.72 -2.07 8.73
N LEU A 229 -0.48 -1.56 8.62
CA LEU A 229 0.11 -0.63 9.59
C LEU A 229 -0.34 0.82 9.44
N TRP A 230 -0.96 1.16 8.31
CA TRP A 230 -1.39 2.51 7.95
C TRP A 230 -2.85 2.49 7.54
N ASN A 231 -3.45 3.68 7.41
CA ASN A 231 -4.58 3.77 6.49
C ASN A 231 -3.98 3.63 5.08
N TYR A 232 -4.40 2.59 4.37
CA TYR A 232 -3.86 2.25 3.06
C TYR A 232 -4.89 2.58 1.98
N GLY A 233 -4.41 3.02 0.84
CA GLY A 233 -5.22 3.24 -0.33
C GLY A 233 -4.40 3.83 -1.46
N ALA A 234 -5.00 4.67 -2.28
CA ALA A 234 -4.33 5.17 -3.48
C ALA A 234 -4.62 6.64 -3.78
N PHE A 235 -3.77 7.22 -4.62
CA PHE A 235 -4.06 8.50 -5.25
C PHE A 235 -4.94 8.32 -6.49
N PRO A 236 -6.07 9.05 -6.60
CA PRO A 236 -6.87 9.04 -7.81
C PRO A 236 -6.09 9.73 -8.94
N GLN A 237 -6.46 9.46 -10.19
CA GLN A 237 -5.83 10.08 -11.37
C GLN A 237 -4.31 9.87 -11.46
N THR A 238 -3.85 8.70 -11.02
CA THR A 238 -2.47 8.22 -11.17
C THR A 238 -2.49 6.79 -11.67
N TRP A 239 -1.49 6.34 -12.41
CA TRP A 239 -1.41 4.97 -12.92
C TRP A 239 0.04 4.54 -13.11
N GLU A 240 0.42 3.42 -12.50
CA GLU A 240 1.71 2.75 -12.69
C GLU A 240 1.68 1.97 -14.02
N ASP A 241 2.12 2.62 -15.11
CA ASP A 241 1.97 2.08 -16.47
C ASP A 241 2.72 0.75 -16.67
N PRO A 242 2.02 -0.38 -16.92
CA PRO A 242 2.64 -1.69 -17.11
C PRO A 242 3.40 -1.83 -18.45
N ASN A 243 3.33 -0.81 -19.31
CA ASN A 243 4.07 -0.75 -20.57
C ASN A 243 5.40 0.01 -20.42
N SER A 244 5.57 0.77 -19.34
CA SER A 244 6.82 1.47 -19.02
C SER A 244 7.73 0.58 -18.19
N ILE A 245 9.04 0.78 -18.26
CA ILE A 245 10.01 0.16 -17.33
C ILE A 245 10.62 1.29 -16.53
N HIS A 246 10.43 1.26 -15.20
CA HIS A 246 10.98 2.30 -14.34
C HIS A 246 12.50 2.13 -14.21
N PRO A 247 13.28 3.19 -14.43
CA PRO A 247 14.74 3.11 -14.44
C PRO A 247 15.32 2.74 -13.06
N GLU A 248 14.61 2.97 -11.98
CA GLU A 248 15.04 2.70 -10.60
C GLU A 248 14.93 1.22 -10.24
N THR A 249 13.80 0.61 -10.56
CA THR A 249 13.44 -0.76 -10.19
C THR A 249 13.79 -1.76 -11.30
N LYS A 250 13.97 -1.29 -12.54
CA LYS A 250 14.13 -2.12 -13.75
C LYS A 250 12.94 -3.05 -14.02
N ALA A 251 11.79 -2.72 -13.46
CA ALA A 251 10.54 -3.45 -13.56
C ALA A 251 9.47 -2.60 -14.23
N LYS A 252 8.39 -3.24 -14.67
CA LYS A 252 7.20 -2.57 -15.19
C LYS A 252 6.32 -2.06 -14.06
N GLY A 253 5.45 -1.07 -14.29
CA GLY A 253 4.41 -0.71 -13.32
C GLY A 253 3.43 -1.87 -13.07
N ASP A 254 2.83 -1.91 -11.89
CA ASP A 254 1.89 -2.96 -11.45
C ASP A 254 0.46 -2.80 -12.02
N ASN A 255 0.26 -1.81 -12.90
CA ASN A 255 -1.01 -1.50 -13.55
C ASN A 255 -2.09 -0.95 -12.62
N ASP A 256 -1.76 -0.47 -11.42
CA ASP A 256 -2.71 0.09 -10.44
C ASP A 256 -2.54 1.62 -10.27
N PRO A 257 -3.51 2.30 -9.61
CA PRO A 257 -3.28 3.65 -9.12
C PRO A 257 -2.15 3.67 -8.08
N LEU A 258 -1.43 4.78 -7.99
CA LEU A 258 -0.27 4.91 -7.12
C LEU A 258 -0.65 4.75 -5.65
N ASP A 259 0.02 3.81 -4.97
CA ASP A 259 -0.30 3.40 -3.61
C ASP A 259 0.19 4.39 -2.53
N VAL A 260 -0.59 4.49 -1.46
CA VAL A 260 -0.44 5.49 -0.41
C VAL A 260 -0.59 4.88 0.99
N CYS A 261 0.38 5.17 1.85
CA CYS A 261 0.39 4.85 3.28
C CYS A 261 0.22 6.14 4.10
N GLU A 262 -0.97 6.33 4.69
CA GLU A 262 -1.28 7.50 5.52
C GLU A 262 -1.05 7.21 7.00
N ILE A 263 -0.19 8.02 7.62
CA ILE A 263 0.46 7.71 8.89
C ILE A 263 -0.12 8.46 10.10
N GLY A 264 -1.19 9.23 9.92
CA GLY A 264 -1.84 10.00 10.98
C GLY A 264 -2.47 9.14 12.07
N GLU A 265 -2.78 9.74 13.21
CA GLU A 265 -3.23 9.04 14.42
C GLU A 265 -4.64 8.45 14.28
N LEU A 266 -5.50 9.03 13.45
CA LEU A 266 -6.88 8.58 13.29
C LEU A 266 -6.98 7.41 12.29
N VAL A 267 -7.75 6.37 12.66
CA VAL A 267 -8.09 5.28 11.75
C VAL A 267 -9.16 5.77 10.77
N GLY A 268 -8.90 5.65 9.47
CA GLY A 268 -9.82 6.03 8.41
C GLY A 268 -10.91 4.98 8.17
N TYR A 269 -11.72 5.20 7.13
CA TYR A 269 -12.73 4.23 6.68
C TYR A 269 -12.65 4.01 5.17
N THR A 270 -13.03 2.81 4.70
CA THR A 270 -13.05 2.49 3.27
C THR A 270 -13.95 3.44 2.48
N GLY A 271 -13.42 3.99 1.39
CA GLY A 271 -14.07 5.00 0.55
C GLY A 271 -13.91 6.43 1.07
N GLN A 272 -13.20 6.66 2.18
CA GLN A 272 -12.92 8.01 2.66
C GLN A 272 -12.01 8.74 1.68
N VAL A 273 -12.39 9.97 1.32
CA VAL A 273 -11.51 10.90 0.61
C VAL A 273 -10.86 11.83 1.63
N LYS A 274 -9.55 11.69 1.83
CA LYS A 274 -8.77 12.50 2.79
C LYS A 274 -7.89 13.50 2.05
N GLN A 275 -7.72 14.69 2.61
CA GLN A 275 -6.71 15.63 2.15
C GLN A 275 -5.39 15.34 2.86
N VAL A 276 -4.35 15.05 2.09
CA VAL A 276 -3.06 14.61 2.62
C VAL A 276 -1.92 15.42 2.03
N LYS A 277 -0.79 15.42 2.73
CA LYS A 277 0.48 15.92 2.20
C LYS A 277 1.51 14.81 2.08
N VAL A 278 2.27 14.87 1.00
CA VAL A 278 3.35 13.92 0.70
C VAL A 278 4.59 14.24 1.54
N LEU A 279 5.18 13.18 2.11
CA LEU A 279 6.38 13.22 2.93
C LEU A 279 7.55 12.48 2.28
N GLY A 280 7.27 11.39 1.57
CA GLY A 280 8.30 10.57 0.92
C GLY A 280 7.70 9.40 0.13
N VAL A 281 8.56 8.54 -0.42
CA VAL A 281 8.14 7.36 -1.20
C VAL A 281 9.13 6.20 -1.06
N MET A 282 8.65 4.97 -1.06
CA MET A 282 9.48 3.75 -1.06
C MET A 282 9.27 2.95 -2.35
N ALA A 283 10.36 2.41 -2.90
CA ALA A 283 10.38 1.69 -4.18
C ALA A 283 10.27 0.17 -3.97
N LEU A 284 9.05 -0.36 -3.78
CA LEU A 284 8.84 -1.81 -3.64
C LEU A 284 8.96 -2.49 -5.02
N LEU A 285 9.56 -3.66 -5.02
CA LEU A 285 9.45 -4.65 -6.09
C LEU A 285 8.52 -5.76 -5.57
N ASP A 286 7.25 -5.69 -5.98
CA ASP A 286 6.25 -6.68 -5.59
C ASP A 286 6.06 -7.67 -6.74
N GLU A 287 6.50 -8.92 -6.56
CA GLU A 287 6.42 -9.97 -7.60
C GLU A 287 7.00 -9.57 -8.97
N GLU A 288 8.14 -8.84 -8.98
CA GLU A 288 8.85 -8.32 -10.17
C GLU A 288 8.19 -7.10 -10.85
N GLU A 289 7.18 -6.49 -10.22
CA GLU A 289 6.55 -5.25 -10.65
C GLU A 289 7.00 -4.08 -9.77
N THR A 290 7.06 -2.89 -10.36
CA THR A 290 7.30 -1.62 -9.66
C THR A 290 6.02 -1.24 -8.97
N ASP A 291 6.15 -1.03 -7.66
CA ASP A 291 5.01 -0.77 -6.79
C ASP A 291 5.40 0.32 -5.79
N TRP A 292 5.27 1.59 -6.19
CA TRP A 292 5.69 2.71 -5.35
C TRP A 292 4.73 2.92 -4.17
N LYS A 293 5.28 3.03 -2.95
CA LYS A 293 4.51 3.30 -1.73
C LYS A 293 4.75 4.71 -1.23
N VAL A 294 3.83 5.62 -1.49
CA VAL A 294 3.94 7.02 -1.04
C VAL A 294 3.60 7.14 0.44
N ILE A 295 4.44 7.81 1.21
CA ILE A 295 4.22 8.11 2.63
C ILE A 295 3.58 9.49 2.74
N VAL A 296 2.42 9.55 3.37
CA VAL A 296 1.64 10.79 3.50
C VAL A 296 1.09 10.95 4.92
N ILE A 297 0.62 12.16 5.23
CA ILE A 297 -0.14 12.42 6.45
C ILE A 297 -1.37 13.28 6.14
N ASP A 298 -2.49 13.00 6.81
CA ASP A 298 -3.68 13.86 6.81
C ASP A 298 -3.32 15.30 7.23
N VAL A 299 -3.78 16.29 6.47
CA VAL A 299 -3.54 17.70 6.78
C VAL A 299 -4.18 18.15 8.11
N ASN A 300 -5.18 17.41 8.59
CA ASN A 300 -5.87 17.66 9.84
C ASN A 300 -5.24 16.92 11.03
N ASP A 301 -4.21 16.11 10.82
CA ASP A 301 -3.53 15.41 11.90
C ASP A 301 -2.80 16.40 12.83
N PRO A 302 -2.81 16.20 14.16
CA PRO A 302 -2.10 17.07 15.09
C PRO A 302 -0.58 17.19 14.84
N LEU A 303 0.05 16.17 14.26
CA LEU A 303 1.46 16.17 13.87
C LEU A 303 1.69 16.71 12.46
N ALA A 304 0.65 16.97 11.67
CA ALA A 304 0.78 17.44 10.29
C ALA A 304 1.75 18.62 10.24
N SER A 305 1.56 19.70 11.00
CA SER A 305 2.45 20.88 10.93
C SER A 305 3.94 20.60 11.18
N LYS A 306 4.29 19.50 11.84
CA LYS A 306 5.67 19.09 12.17
C LYS A 306 6.30 18.14 11.15
N LEU A 307 5.51 17.53 10.28
CA LEU A 307 5.95 16.52 9.31
C LEU A 307 5.95 17.12 7.90
N ASN A 308 7.08 17.60 7.40
CA ASN A 308 7.13 18.29 6.09
C ASN A 308 8.01 17.59 5.05
N ASP A 309 8.89 16.71 5.49
CA ASP A 309 9.70 15.81 4.65
C ASP A 309 9.93 14.47 5.39
N VAL A 310 10.58 13.52 4.72
CA VAL A 310 10.77 12.14 5.21
C VAL A 310 11.56 12.08 6.52
N GLU A 311 12.51 12.99 6.74
CA GLU A 311 13.34 13.01 7.96
C GLU A 311 12.52 13.35 9.21
N ASP A 312 11.43 14.11 9.04
CA ASP A 312 10.54 14.43 10.14
C ASP A 312 9.75 13.19 10.59
N VAL A 313 9.49 12.24 9.69
CA VAL A 313 8.82 10.97 10.01
C VAL A 313 9.64 10.19 11.01
N GLU A 314 10.94 9.99 10.76
CA GLU A 314 11.79 9.25 11.70
C GLU A 314 12.00 10.02 13.02
N ARG A 315 11.99 11.36 12.98
CA ARG A 315 12.10 12.20 14.18
C ARG A 315 10.89 12.08 15.10
N HIS A 316 9.68 12.05 14.54
CA HIS A 316 8.43 12.10 15.30
C HIS A 316 7.75 10.74 15.48
N LEU A 317 8.02 9.79 14.58
CA LEU A 317 7.46 8.44 14.53
C LEU A 317 8.61 7.41 14.36
N PRO A 318 9.56 7.34 15.33
CA PRO A 318 10.78 6.57 15.18
C PRO A 318 10.49 5.08 14.95
N GLY A 319 11.17 4.49 13.97
CA GLY A 319 11.02 3.09 13.58
C GLY A 319 9.82 2.78 12.69
N LEU A 320 8.95 3.75 12.37
CA LEU A 320 7.80 3.52 11.47
C LEU A 320 8.27 3.13 10.07
N LEU A 321 9.22 3.85 9.47
CA LEU A 321 9.71 3.55 8.12
C LEU A 321 10.42 2.18 8.05
N ARG A 322 11.13 1.81 9.11
CA ARG A 322 11.72 0.47 9.24
C ARG A 322 10.64 -0.61 9.31
N ALA A 323 9.57 -0.38 10.08
CA ALA A 323 8.42 -1.29 10.14
C ALA A 323 7.68 -1.36 8.78
N THR A 324 7.59 -0.25 8.05
CA THR A 324 7.05 -0.20 6.68
C THR A 324 7.82 -1.08 5.73
N ASN A 325 9.15 -0.94 5.72
CA ASN A 325 10.03 -1.79 4.93
C ASN A 325 9.83 -3.28 5.26
N GLU A 326 9.88 -3.63 6.54
CA GLU A 326 9.71 -5.00 7.01
C GLU A 326 8.34 -5.57 6.61
N TRP A 327 7.26 -4.82 6.80
CA TRP A 327 5.91 -5.26 6.50
C TRP A 327 5.74 -5.63 5.03
N PHE A 328 6.13 -4.74 4.11
CA PHE A 328 6.00 -5.00 2.67
C PHE A 328 6.92 -6.11 2.16
N ARG A 329 8.05 -6.36 2.83
CA ARG A 329 8.89 -7.52 2.53
C ARG A 329 8.18 -8.83 2.87
N ILE A 330 7.53 -8.91 4.03
CA ILE A 330 7.08 -10.19 4.59
C ILE A 330 5.58 -10.50 4.45
N TYR A 331 4.73 -9.53 4.11
CA TYR A 331 3.26 -9.68 4.22
C TYR A 331 2.67 -10.81 3.36
N LYS A 332 3.33 -11.18 2.25
CA LYS A 332 2.92 -12.27 1.35
C LYS A 332 3.58 -13.62 1.66
N ILE A 333 4.54 -13.69 2.59
CA ILE A 333 5.19 -14.96 2.97
C ILE A 333 4.19 -15.99 3.54
N PRO A 334 3.22 -15.62 4.42
CA PRO A 334 2.17 -16.53 4.88
C PRO A 334 1.31 -17.13 3.76
N ASP A 335 1.29 -16.46 2.61
CA ASP A 335 0.55 -16.82 1.41
C ASP A 335 1.36 -17.73 0.47
N GLY A 336 2.57 -18.13 0.88
CA GLY A 336 3.49 -18.99 0.14
C GLY A 336 4.28 -18.27 -0.96
N LYS A 337 4.35 -16.93 -0.92
CA LYS A 337 5.15 -16.11 -1.84
C LYS A 337 6.54 -15.86 -1.26
N PRO A 338 7.54 -15.58 -2.12
CA PRO A 338 8.85 -15.14 -1.65
C PRO A 338 8.75 -13.78 -0.93
N GLU A 339 9.83 -13.43 -0.24
CA GLU A 339 10.00 -12.09 0.33
C GLU A 339 10.15 -11.06 -0.79
N ASN A 340 9.44 -9.94 -0.68
CA ASN A 340 9.58 -8.84 -1.62
C ASN A 340 10.89 -8.08 -1.42
N GLN A 341 11.30 -7.32 -2.43
CA GLN A 341 12.54 -6.53 -2.40
C GLN A 341 12.23 -5.05 -2.53
N PHE A 342 13.18 -4.20 -2.17
CA PHE A 342 13.10 -2.76 -2.42
C PHE A 342 14.29 -2.32 -3.26
N ALA A 343 14.07 -1.40 -4.19
CA ALA A 343 15.17 -0.62 -4.75
C ALA A 343 15.75 0.31 -3.66
N PHE A 344 16.91 0.92 -3.94
CA PHE A 344 17.61 1.81 -3.00
C PHE A 344 17.85 1.21 -1.61
N THR A 345 18.02 -0.10 -1.51
CA THR A 345 18.19 -0.80 -0.23
C THR A 345 17.07 -0.54 0.79
N GLY A 346 15.85 -0.20 0.32
CA GLY A 346 14.72 0.10 1.19
C GLY A 346 14.64 1.53 1.72
N GLU A 347 15.49 2.43 1.23
CA GLU A 347 15.45 3.85 1.59
C GLU A 347 14.10 4.49 1.19
N CYS A 348 13.50 5.24 2.11
CA CYS A 348 12.38 6.11 1.79
C CYS A 348 12.92 7.42 1.23
N LYS A 349 12.67 7.67 -0.05
CA LYS A 349 13.07 8.91 -0.72
C LYS A 349 12.23 10.09 -0.22
N ASN A 350 12.84 11.27 -0.25
CA ASN A 350 12.23 12.50 0.24
C ASN A 350 10.99 12.94 -0.55
N LYS A 351 10.32 13.96 -0.04
CA LYS A 351 9.10 14.55 -0.62
C LYS A 351 9.28 14.98 -2.07
N THR A 352 10.42 15.59 -2.42
CA THR A 352 10.67 16.07 -3.79
C THR A 352 10.63 14.90 -4.77
N TYR A 353 11.34 13.83 -4.46
CA TYR A 353 11.37 12.62 -5.27
C TYR A 353 9.99 11.96 -5.36
N ALA A 354 9.27 11.90 -4.23
CA ALA A 354 7.92 11.37 -4.20
C ALA A 354 6.94 12.14 -5.10
N MET A 355 7.05 13.48 -5.14
CA MET A 355 6.23 14.31 -6.03
C MET A 355 6.58 14.12 -7.51
N ASP A 356 7.82 13.75 -7.84
CA ASP A 356 8.19 13.40 -9.22
C ASP A 356 7.54 12.08 -9.65
N VAL A 357 7.55 11.06 -8.79
CA VAL A 357 6.83 9.79 -9.03
C VAL A 357 5.32 10.01 -9.18
N VAL A 358 4.72 10.82 -8.31
CA VAL A 358 3.28 11.18 -8.40
C VAL A 358 2.97 11.84 -9.75
N ARG A 359 3.83 12.75 -10.21
CA ARG A 359 3.65 13.44 -11.50
C ARG A 359 3.77 12.46 -12.67
N GLU A 360 4.76 11.59 -12.66
CA GLU A 360 4.94 10.54 -13.69
C GLU A 360 3.68 9.67 -13.80
N CYS A 361 3.18 9.16 -12.67
CA CYS A 361 1.99 8.32 -12.63
C CYS A 361 0.73 9.10 -13.06
N SER A 362 0.64 10.40 -12.74
CA SER A 362 -0.48 11.24 -13.17
C SER A 362 -0.45 11.49 -14.69
N GLU A 363 0.72 11.72 -15.27
CA GLU A 363 0.90 11.85 -16.73
C GLU A 363 0.56 10.54 -17.46
N ALA A 364 0.92 9.39 -16.87
CA ALA A 364 0.54 8.08 -17.38
C ALA A 364 -0.99 7.88 -17.36
N TRP A 365 -1.65 8.22 -16.24
CA TRP A 365 -3.10 8.21 -16.15
C TRP A 365 -3.76 9.15 -17.17
N GLU A 366 -3.20 10.34 -17.41
CA GLU A 366 -3.74 11.27 -18.40
C GLU A 366 -3.73 10.65 -19.80
N LYS A 367 -2.65 9.96 -20.16
CA LYS A 367 -2.57 9.21 -21.43
C LYS A 367 -3.59 8.08 -21.49
N LEU A 368 -3.80 7.36 -20.39
CA LEU A 368 -4.83 6.32 -20.27
C LEU A 368 -6.23 6.89 -20.49
N ILE A 369 -6.64 7.89 -19.70
CA ILE A 369 -8.02 8.38 -19.67
C ILE A 369 -8.41 9.17 -20.94
N THR A 370 -7.43 9.74 -21.64
CA THR A 370 -7.60 10.40 -22.95
C THR A 370 -7.52 9.42 -24.13
N GLY A 371 -7.24 8.13 -23.88
CA GLY A 371 -7.16 7.09 -24.90
C GLY A 371 -5.88 7.09 -25.74
N LYS A 372 -4.83 7.81 -25.30
CA LYS A 372 -3.49 7.76 -25.92
C LYS A 372 -2.78 6.44 -25.61
N THR A 373 -3.07 5.85 -24.45
CA THR A 373 -2.68 4.49 -24.09
C THR A 373 -3.91 3.60 -24.05
N ALA A 374 -3.81 2.37 -24.57
CA ALA A 374 -4.92 1.43 -24.56
C ALA A 374 -5.23 1.00 -23.12
N PRO A 375 -6.51 0.99 -22.69
CA PRO A 375 -6.87 0.74 -21.28
C PRO A 375 -6.80 -0.73 -20.87
N GLY A 376 -6.68 -1.66 -21.81
CA GLY A 376 -6.71 -3.09 -21.50
C GLY A 376 -8.03 -3.48 -20.82
N SER A 377 -7.95 -3.99 -19.59
CA SER A 377 -9.10 -4.36 -18.76
C SER A 377 -9.64 -3.22 -17.89
N ILE A 378 -9.04 -2.03 -17.93
CA ILE A 378 -9.45 -0.90 -17.09
C ILE A 378 -10.73 -0.28 -17.64
N ALA A 379 -11.76 -0.22 -16.80
CA ALA A 379 -13.01 0.50 -17.06
C ALA A 379 -12.77 2.00 -16.89
N THR A 380 -12.73 2.73 -18.00
CA THR A 380 -12.42 4.18 -18.06
C THR A 380 -13.64 5.09 -17.98
N THR A 381 -14.84 4.55 -17.72
CA THR A 381 -16.06 5.36 -17.59
C THR A 381 -15.94 6.35 -16.44
N ASN A 382 -16.22 7.62 -16.72
CA ASN A 382 -16.08 8.72 -15.78
C ASN A 382 -17.13 9.82 -16.07
N LEU A 383 -17.35 10.73 -15.13
CA LEU A 383 -18.35 11.79 -15.22
C LEU A 383 -17.71 13.19 -15.33
N THR A 384 -16.51 13.38 -14.79
CA THR A 384 -15.93 14.71 -14.56
C THR A 384 -14.74 15.04 -15.48
N VAL A 385 -14.13 14.06 -16.15
CA VAL A 385 -12.90 14.26 -16.94
C VAL A 385 -13.22 14.76 -18.35
N SER A 386 -13.19 16.08 -18.54
CA SER A 386 -13.61 16.77 -19.77
C SER A 386 -13.02 16.22 -21.07
N ASN A 387 -11.76 15.79 -21.05
CA ASN A 387 -11.04 15.33 -22.24
C ASN A 387 -11.09 13.80 -22.43
N SER A 388 -11.86 13.09 -21.62
CA SER A 388 -12.00 11.65 -21.74
C SER A 388 -13.02 11.27 -22.81
N SER A 389 -12.65 10.36 -23.70
CA SER A 389 -13.56 9.77 -24.69
C SER A 389 -14.62 8.85 -24.06
N SER A 390 -14.40 8.42 -22.81
CA SER A 390 -15.29 7.55 -22.04
C SER A 390 -16.18 8.32 -21.05
N ARG A 391 -16.19 9.65 -21.13
CA ARG A 391 -17.00 10.49 -20.25
C ARG A 391 -18.48 10.34 -20.57
N VAL A 392 -19.29 10.18 -19.51
CA VAL A 392 -20.76 10.10 -19.60
C VAL A 392 -21.43 11.11 -18.68
N SER A 393 -22.67 11.50 -18.97
CA SER A 393 -23.50 12.24 -18.02
C SER A 393 -24.13 11.29 -17.00
N PRO A 394 -24.53 11.79 -15.81
CA PRO A 394 -25.19 10.96 -14.80
C PRO A 394 -26.41 10.17 -15.32
N ASP A 395 -27.19 10.76 -16.23
CA ASP A 395 -28.39 10.13 -16.82
C ASP A 395 -28.09 8.95 -17.75
N GLN A 396 -26.84 8.83 -18.21
CA GLN A 396 -26.39 7.73 -19.07
C GLN A 396 -25.90 6.52 -18.27
N LEU A 397 -25.76 6.65 -16.94
CA LEU A 397 -25.38 5.53 -16.09
C LEU A 397 -26.52 4.51 -16.01
N PRO A 398 -26.21 3.20 -16.02
CA PRO A 398 -27.20 2.19 -15.70
C PRO A 398 -27.68 2.36 -14.25
N PRO A 399 -28.86 1.82 -13.89
CA PRO A 399 -29.31 1.83 -12.51
C PRO A 399 -28.29 1.16 -11.58
N LEU A 400 -27.69 1.95 -10.68
CA LEU A 400 -26.78 1.45 -9.66
C LEU A 400 -27.58 1.03 -8.42
N PRO A 401 -27.16 -0.01 -7.68
CA PRO A 401 -27.81 -0.39 -6.44
C PRO A 401 -27.85 0.78 -5.45
N GLN A 402 -28.89 0.85 -4.62
CA GLN A 402 -29.00 1.85 -3.55
C GLN A 402 -28.09 1.51 -2.38
N ASN A 403 -27.84 2.50 -1.50
CA ASN A 403 -27.09 2.30 -0.27
C ASN A 403 -27.76 1.24 0.62
N GLN A 404 -26.96 0.32 1.15
CA GLN A 404 -27.37 -0.74 2.06
C GLN A 404 -26.49 -0.70 3.32
N GLU A 405 -27.09 -0.41 4.47
CA GLU A 405 -26.41 -0.50 5.77
C GLU A 405 -26.59 -1.91 6.36
N LEU A 406 -25.88 -2.88 5.77
CA LEU A 406 -25.87 -4.26 6.25
C LEU A 406 -24.71 -4.48 7.24
N PRO A 407 -24.92 -5.28 8.30
CA PRO A 407 -23.83 -5.63 9.21
C PRO A 407 -22.75 -6.46 8.48
N PRO A 408 -21.48 -6.38 8.92
CA PRO A 408 -20.40 -7.18 8.35
C PRO A 408 -20.67 -8.68 8.52
N ALA A 409 -20.39 -9.46 7.49
CA ALA A 409 -20.36 -10.91 7.58
C ALA A 409 -19.21 -11.37 8.49
N PRO A 410 -19.32 -12.53 9.16
CA PRO A 410 -18.25 -13.03 10.02
C PRO A 410 -16.97 -13.29 9.22
N ILE A 411 -15.84 -12.86 9.76
CA ILE A 411 -14.51 -13.22 9.25
C ILE A 411 -14.12 -14.56 9.86
N ASP A 412 -13.53 -15.44 9.05
CA ASP A 412 -13.02 -16.72 9.53
C ASP A 412 -11.92 -16.53 10.59
N ALA A 413 -12.01 -17.26 11.71
CA ALA A 413 -11.10 -17.11 12.85
C ALA A 413 -9.62 -17.42 12.50
N SER A 414 -9.34 -18.07 11.37
CA SER A 414 -7.96 -18.26 10.92
C SER A 414 -7.25 -16.95 10.58
N ILE A 415 -7.98 -15.85 10.33
CA ILE A 415 -7.41 -14.53 10.05
C ILE A 415 -6.77 -13.92 11.30
N ASP A 416 -7.15 -14.35 12.51
CA ASP A 416 -6.54 -13.89 13.76
C ASP A 416 -5.16 -14.50 14.03
N LYS A 417 -4.78 -15.56 13.31
CA LYS A 417 -3.49 -16.22 13.47
C LYS A 417 -2.33 -15.23 13.28
N TRP A 418 -1.40 -15.25 14.23
CA TRP A 418 -0.10 -14.59 14.14
C TRP A 418 0.92 -15.51 13.45
N PHE A 419 1.58 -14.98 12.43
CA PHE A 419 2.70 -15.62 11.77
C PHE A 419 4.00 -15.02 12.30
N PHE A 420 4.88 -15.87 12.80
CA PHE A 420 6.22 -15.49 13.26
C PHE A 420 7.19 -15.78 12.13
N ILE A 421 7.55 -14.75 11.38
CA ILE A 421 8.43 -14.85 10.23
C ILE A 421 9.81 -14.39 10.69
N SER A 422 10.74 -15.33 10.82
CA SER A 422 12.15 -15.00 11.00
C SER A 422 12.71 -14.56 9.65
N GLY A 423 13.08 -13.28 9.52
CA GLY A 423 13.89 -12.85 8.38
C GLY A 423 15.19 -13.66 8.34
N ALA A 424 15.64 -14.04 7.15
CA ALA A 424 17.03 -14.46 7.01
C ALA A 424 17.87 -13.24 7.44
N SER A 425 18.67 -13.39 8.50
CA SER A 425 19.64 -12.38 8.88
C SER A 425 20.65 -12.27 7.75
N SER A 426 20.40 -11.35 6.83
CA SER A 426 21.28 -10.94 5.74
C SER A 426 22.11 -9.74 6.15
#